data_AF-A0A2T7TPD9-F1
#
_entry.id   AF-A0A2T7TPD9-F1
#
_cell.length_a   1.000
_cell.length_b   1.000
_cell.length_c   1.000
_cell.angle_alpha   90.00
_cell.angle_beta   90.00
_cell.angle_gamma   90.00
#
_symmetry.space_group_name_H-M   'P 1'
#
loop_
_entity.id
_entity.type
_entity.pdbx_description
1 polymer ?
#
loop_
_entity_poly.entity_id
_entity_poly.type
_entity_poly.pdbx_seq_one_letter_code
_entity_poly.pdbx_strand_id
1 'polypeptide(L)'
;MGSRYGHWYVVGRDLDRGEERYFRLSRITTAPVLLDGSFDVPEDFTMLASLASLDRAHEPFEAVVAVRPDTCHLLRTRRGAQSDGASDGWDLLRFPYGDTGETAADIAAFGPRARAIAPPELVALTGEQLTQAAATQNGPFPDLEFTKAARRPARPKTSADAHLRRLLDLVPYLLDHPGADMDETAAHFGVTRTHLAADLELLFVSGPRYYPDGLIEVSLDEDRIFLSNADNLAEPLRLNLDEACTLIVGLDTLRRLPGLDPGSAAATAHAKLTQAAGDAGRAGSAIAATLTEEAVGSTLETVQEALRSQVRLELTYLVPTRDEVTQRTVDPIRAFSRHDSWYLEAWCTSARSVRNFRLDRMQAVRLTTDPVDAGRQPEADGDDGVLFRPTPGDELVTLLLHPPARWVAEHYAAERTQELADGRLAAEIRVATTGWIPGLISRLGGAAAVAGPESLRRECSVWLAAALANRP
;
A
#
# COMPACT_ATOMS: atom_id res chain seq x y z
N MET A 1 19.63 12.83 -0.69
CA MET A 1 18.16 12.69 -0.81
C MET A 1 17.62 12.26 0.53
N GLY A 2 16.40 12.61 0.90
CA GLY A 2 15.78 12.15 2.15
C GLY A 2 14.27 12.26 2.14
N SER A 3 13.61 11.71 3.15
CA SER A 3 12.15 11.61 3.25
C SER A 3 11.62 12.44 4.42
N ARG A 4 10.51 13.15 4.22
CA ARG A 4 9.80 13.87 5.29
C ARG A 4 8.30 13.88 4.98
N TYR A 5 7.46 13.71 6.01
CA TYR A 5 5.98 13.67 5.87
C TYR A 5 5.45 12.65 4.84
N GLY A 6 6.10 11.50 4.67
CA GLY A 6 5.68 10.47 3.71
C GLY A 6 6.02 10.78 2.25
N HIS A 7 6.91 11.75 2.01
CA HIS A 7 7.32 12.17 0.69
C HIS A 7 8.84 12.22 0.58
N TRP A 8 9.35 11.82 -0.58
CA TRP A 8 10.77 11.88 -0.89
C TRP A 8 11.16 13.24 -1.45
N TYR A 9 12.30 13.77 -1.02
CA TYR A 9 12.88 15.03 -1.46
C TYR A 9 14.34 14.84 -1.91
N VAL A 10 14.69 15.47 -3.03
CA VAL A 10 16.06 15.84 -3.34
C VAL A 10 16.30 17.21 -2.74
N VAL A 11 17.38 17.36 -1.99
CA VAL A 11 17.88 18.67 -1.59
C VAL A 11 19.18 18.90 -2.33
N GLY A 12 19.30 20.09 -2.88
CA GLY A 12 20.51 20.52 -3.54
C GLY A 12 20.51 22.03 -3.67
N ARG A 13 21.66 22.56 -4.08
CA ARG A 13 21.77 23.95 -4.46
C ARG A 13 21.17 24.14 -5.84
N ASP A 14 20.07 24.88 -5.92
CA ASP A 14 19.45 25.26 -7.18
C ASP A 14 20.38 26.28 -7.87
N LEU A 15 20.99 25.91 -9.00
CA LEU A 15 21.95 26.75 -9.71
C LEU A 15 21.30 28.00 -10.32
N ASP A 16 20.00 27.96 -10.61
CA ASP A 16 19.26 29.11 -11.15
C ASP A 16 18.96 30.13 -10.04
N ARG A 17 18.75 29.64 -8.82
CA ARG A 17 18.38 30.48 -7.65
C ARG A 17 19.55 30.78 -6.72
N GLY A 18 20.65 30.05 -6.82
CA GLY A 18 21.85 30.22 -6.02
C GLY A 18 21.71 29.80 -4.55
N GLU A 19 20.61 29.16 -4.17
CA GLU A 19 20.24 28.80 -2.79
C GLU A 19 19.92 27.30 -2.65
N GLU A 20 19.91 26.81 -1.42
CA GLU A 20 19.45 25.45 -1.11
C GLU A 20 17.94 25.33 -1.33
N ARG A 21 17.50 24.32 -2.07
CA ARG A 21 16.08 24.06 -2.32
C ARG A 21 15.72 22.59 -2.18
N TYR A 22 14.43 22.37 -1.93
CA TYR A 22 13.82 21.07 -1.73
C TYR A 22 12.94 20.70 -2.95
N PHE A 23 13.27 19.60 -3.61
CA PHE A 23 12.54 19.10 -4.77
C PHE A 23 11.85 17.79 -4.39
N ARG A 24 10.52 17.81 -4.30
CA ARG A 24 9.74 16.59 -4.01
C ARG A 24 9.76 15.67 -5.23
N LEU A 25 10.15 14.40 -5.05
CA LEU A 25 10.30 13.43 -6.16
C LEU A 25 9.01 13.27 -6.96
N SER A 26 7.84 13.22 -6.29
CA SER A 26 6.55 13.09 -6.96
C SER A 26 6.14 14.31 -7.80
N ARG A 27 6.84 15.44 -7.66
CA ARG A 27 6.63 16.66 -8.46
C ARG A 27 7.60 16.79 -9.63
N ILE A 28 8.58 15.88 -9.75
CA ILE A 28 9.52 15.85 -10.87
C ILE A 28 8.83 15.13 -12.04
N THR A 29 8.53 15.87 -13.10
CA THR A 29 7.75 15.36 -14.25
C THR A 29 8.61 14.69 -15.33
N THR A 30 9.93 14.87 -15.28
CA THR A 30 10.89 14.36 -16.27
C THR A 30 11.96 13.50 -15.60
N ALA A 31 12.48 12.50 -16.30
CA ALA A 31 13.60 11.70 -15.79
C ALA A 31 14.84 12.58 -15.57
N PRO A 32 15.50 12.53 -14.40
CA PRO A 32 16.76 13.23 -14.17
C PRO A 32 17.85 12.77 -15.14
N VAL A 33 18.66 13.71 -15.64
CA VAL A 33 19.78 13.44 -16.55
C VAL A 33 21.08 13.78 -15.84
N LEU A 34 22.07 12.89 -15.90
CA LEU A 34 23.43 13.18 -15.43
C LEU A 34 24.09 14.19 -16.37
N LEU A 35 24.62 15.27 -15.79
CA LEU A 35 25.42 16.26 -16.50
C LEU A 35 26.90 16.00 -16.24
N ASP A 36 27.76 16.36 -17.20
CA ASP A 36 29.20 16.32 -17.03
C ASP A 36 29.67 17.37 -16.00
N GLY A 37 30.44 16.94 -15.01
CA GLY A 37 31.01 17.81 -13.99
C GLY A 37 31.12 17.15 -12.61
N SER A 38 31.75 17.86 -11.68
CA SER A 38 31.79 17.51 -10.26
C SER A 38 31.27 18.68 -9.43
N PHE A 39 30.84 18.38 -8.21
CA PHE A 39 30.40 19.38 -7.26
C PHE A 39 30.91 19.02 -5.87
N ASP A 40 31.09 20.03 -5.03
CA ASP A 40 31.44 19.85 -3.62
C ASP A 40 30.20 20.02 -2.76
N VAL A 41 29.95 19.06 -1.88
CA VAL A 41 28.93 19.18 -0.84
C VAL A 41 29.54 19.92 0.35
N PRO A 42 28.90 20.97 0.89
CA PRO A 42 29.40 21.66 2.08
C PRO A 42 29.62 20.70 3.24
N GLU A 43 30.73 20.83 3.97
CA GLU A 43 31.09 19.93 5.09
C GLU A 43 30.08 19.98 6.26
N ASP A 44 29.35 21.09 6.39
CA ASP A 44 28.31 21.32 7.39
C ASP A 44 26.91 20.86 6.92
N PHE A 45 26.78 20.44 5.67
CA PHE A 45 25.51 19.96 5.15
C PHE A 45 25.16 18.60 5.75
N THR A 46 24.04 18.56 6.47
CA THR A 46 23.38 17.31 6.85
C THR A 46 21.98 17.29 6.27
N MET A 47 21.64 16.19 5.61
CA MET A 47 20.30 15.98 5.05
C MET A 47 19.23 16.10 6.15
N LEU A 48 19.56 15.67 7.37
CA LEU A 48 18.70 15.77 8.55
C LEU A 48 18.41 17.22 8.95
N ALA A 49 19.42 18.09 9.08
CA ALA A 49 19.21 19.50 9.45
C ALA A 49 18.47 20.29 8.36
N SER A 50 18.78 20.00 7.10
CA SER A 50 18.09 20.61 5.96
C SER A 50 16.60 20.21 5.95
N LEU A 51 16.29 18.91 6.03
CA LEU A 51 14.89 18.47 6.12
C LEU A 51 14.23 18.95 7.42
N ALA A 52 14.93 19.02 8.56
CA ALA A 52 14.43 19.55 9.83
C ALA A 52 13.82 20.95 9.69
N SER A 53 14.38 21.78 8.80
CA SER A 53 13.91 23.14 8.51
C SER A 53 12.65 23.21 7.64
N LEU A 54 12.19 22.10 7.03
CA LEU A 54 10.89 22.02 6.37
C LEU A 54 9.79 22.09 7.44
N ASP A 55 9.32 23.31 7.72
CA ASP A 55 8.24 23.54 8.67
C ASP A 55 6.94 22.83 8.25
N ARG A 56 6.14 22.45 9.25
CA ARG A 56 4.80 21.86 9.12
C ARG A 56 3.79 22.93 8.68
N ALA A 57 4.11 23.73 7.67
CA ALA A 57 3.34 24.89 7.24
C ALA A 57 2.21 24.53 6.27
N HIS A 58 1.62 23.34 6.38
CA HIS A 58 0.33 23.06 5.78
C HIS A 58 -0.53 22.35 6.83
N GLU A 59 -1.45 23.11 7.43
CA GLU A 59 -2.68 22.52 7.96
C GLU A 59 -3.23 21.55 6.90
N PRO A 60 -3.78 20.39 7.28
CA PRO A 60 -4.44 19.53 6.30
C PRO A 60 -5.43 20.38 5.53
N PHE A 61 -5.26 20.44 4.21
CA PHE A 61 -6.18 21.18 3.38
C PHE A 61 -7.55 20.53 3.55
N GLU A 62 -8.59 21.34 3.70
CA GLU A 62 -9.96 20.84 3.73
C GLU A 62 -10.46 20.72 2.30
N ALA A 63 -10.77 19.49 1.89
CA ALA A 63 -11.44 19.24 0.61
C ALA A 63 -12.95 19.40 0.80
N VAL A 64 -13.60 20.04 -0.17
CA VAL A 64 -15.06 19.99 -0.34
C VAL A 64 -15.33 19.22 -1.62
N VAL A 65 -16.07 18.11 -1.50
CA VAL A 65 -16.41 17.23 -2.62
C VAL A 65 -17.92 17.05 -2.68
N ALA A 66 -18.51 17.29 -3.84
CA ALA A 66 -19.91 16.97 -4.09
C ALA A 66 -20.00 15.52 -4.60
N VAL A 67 -20.80 14.68 -3.93
CA VAL A 67 -21.01 13.27 -4.29
C VAL A 67 -22.49 12.98 -4.54
N ARG A 68 -22.82 12.00 -5.39
CA ARG A 68 -24.23 11.63 -5.59
C ARG A 68 -24.82 11.03 -4.30
N PRO A 69 -26.12 11.29 -4.00
CA PRO A 69 -26.80 10.65 -2.87
C PRO A 69 -26.64 9.13 -2.92
N ASP A 70 -26.42 8.51 -1.76
CA ASP A 70 -26.23 7.05 -1.61
C ASP A 70 -25.10 6.44 -2.47
N THR A 71 -24.11 7.25 -2.84
CA THR A 71 -22.89 6.79 -3.54
C THR A 71 -21.62 7.26 -2.84
N CYS A 72 -20.47 6.81 -3.36
CA CYS A 72 -19.14 7.22 -2.92
C CYS A 72 -18.89 6.90 -1.44
N HIS A 73 -19.33 5.73 -1.00
CA HIS A 73 -19.27 5.35 0.42
C HIS A 73 -17.85 5.41 1.00
N LEU A 74 -16.82 5.14 0.19
CA LEU A 74 -15.42 5.28 0.61
C LEU A 74 -15.03 6.72 0.98
N LEU A 75 -15.58 7.73 0.30
CA LEU A 75 -15.35 9.13 0.67
C LEU A 75 -16.13 9.50 1.93
N ARG A 76 -17.32 8.92 2.12
CA ARG A 76 -18.17 9.14 3.30
C ARG A 76 -17.61 8.51 4.58
N THR A 77 -16.89 7.39 4.45
CA THR A 77 -16.23 6.70 5.58
C THR A 77 -14.78 7.14 5.78
N ARG A 78 -14.31 8.14 5.02
CA ARG A 78 -12.95 8.68 5.18
C ARG A 78 -12.83 9.34 6.56
N ARG A 79 -11.67 9.18 7.19
CA ARG A 79 -11.42 9.77 8.51
C ARG A 79 -11.59 11.30 8.46
N GLY A 80 -12.40 11.84 9.36
CA GLY A 80 -12.72 13.26 9.39
C GLY A 80 -13.75 13.72 8.37
N ALA A 81 -14.37 12.80 7.61
CA ALA A 81 -15.43 13.14 6.69
C ALA A 81 -16.70 13.60 7.41
N GLN A 82 -17.21 14.75 7.01
CA GLN A 82 -18.46 15.34 7.51
C GLN A 82 -19.38 15.65 6.34
N SER A 83 -20.67 15.34 6.49
CA SER A 83 -21.68 15.75 5.52
C SER A 83 -22.10 17.19 5.81
N ASP A 84 -21.92 18.07 4.83
CA ASP A 84 -22.22 19.50 4.92
C ASP A 84 -23.57 19.85 4.25
N GLY A 85 -24.48 18.87 4.22
CA GLY A 85 -25.81 18.99 3.62
C GLY A 85 -25.89 18.58 2.16
N ALA A 86 -27.06 18.79 1.56
CA ALA A 86 -27.34 18.45 0.16
C ALA A 86 -27.75 19.70 -0.63
N SER A 87 -27.22 19.82 -1.84
CA SER A 87 -27.52 20.91 -2.78
C SER A 87 -27.57 20.37 -4.20
N ASP A 88 -28.60 20.75 -4.97
CA ASP A 88 -28.75 20.42 -6.39
C ASP A 88 -28.61 18.91 -6.73
N GLY A 89 -29.13 18.03 -5.87
CA GLY A 89 -29.05 16.57 -6.07
C GLY A 89 -27.65 15.99 -5.86
N TRP A 90 -26.82 16.67 -5.06
CA TRP A 90 -25.53 16.21 -4.57
C TRP A 90 -25.46 16.37 -3.05
N ASP A 91 -24.77 15.46 -2.38
CA ASP A 91 -24.36 15.62 -0.99
C ASP A 91 -22.96 16.23 -0.95
N LEU A 92 -22.75 17.23 -0.09
CA LEU A 92 -21.44 17.85 0.11
C LEU A 92 -20.70 17.13 1.24
N LEU A 93 -19.49 16.68 0.95
CA LEU A 93 -18.59 16.09 1.93
C LEU A 93 -17.40 17.02 2.16
N ARG A 94 -17.05 17.21 3.43
CA ARG A 94 -15.81 17.87 3.86
C ARG A 94 -14.90 16.88 4.53
N PHE A 95 -13.62 16.88 4.18
CA PHE A 95 -12.62 16.06 4.87
C PHE A 95 -11.21 16.67 4.74
N PRO A 96 -10.34 16.44 5.75
CA PRO A 96 -8.94 16.83 5.69
C PRO A 96 -8.17 15.94 4.72
N TYR A 97 -7.23 16.52 3.97
CA TYR A 97 -6.29 15.78 3.13
C TYR A 97 -4.87 16.37 3.16
N GLY A 98 -3.88 15.53 2.89
CA GLY A 98 -2.45 15.89 2.90
C GLY A 98 -1.83 16.03 1.51
N ASP A 99 -2.29 15.26 0.53
CA ASP A 99 -1.76 15.26 -0.84
C ASP A 99 -2.86 15.56 -1.86
N THR A 100 -2.71 16.68 -2.58
CA THR A 100 -3.67 17.12 -3.61
C THR A 100 -3.74 16.17 -4.79
N GLY A 101 -2.62 15.56 -5.19
CA GLY A 101 -2.56 14.66 -6.35
C GLY A 101 -3.21 13.32 -6.11
N GLU A 102 -2.94 12.71 -4.95
CA GLU A 102 -3.58 11.48 -4.52
C GLU A 102 -5.07 11.68 -4.28
N THR A 103 -5.45 12.79 -3.63
CA THR A 103 -6.85 13.10 -3.38
C THR A 103 -7.61 13.40 -4.68
N ALA A 104 -6.99 14.10 -5.64
CA ALA A 104 -7.55 14.28 -6.98
C ALA A 104 -7.79 12.94 -7.69
N ALA A 105 -6.81 12.03 -7.61
CA ALA A 105 -6.91 10.70 -8.21
C ALA A 105 -8.01 9.85 -7.54
N ASP A 106 -8.13 9.90 -6.22
CA ASP A 106 -9.21 9.27 -5.45
C ASP A 106 -10.58 9.78 -5.91
N ILE A 107 -10.75 11.10 -6.04
CA ILE A 107 -12.01 11.72 -6.47
C ILE A 107 -12.32 11.35 -7.93
N ALA A 108 -11.32 11.43 -8.82
CA ALA A 108 -11.45 11.06 -10.22
C ALA A 108 -11.89 9.59 -10.40
N ALA A 109 -11.48 8.69 -9.50
CA ALA A 109 -11.90 7.29 -9.52
C ALA A 109 -13.42 7.07 -9.41
N PHE A 110 -14.15 8.00 -8.79
CA PHE A 110 -15.61 7.95 -8.70
C PHE A 110 -16.32 8.49 -9.94
N GLY A 111 -15.58 9.10 -10.88
CA GLY A 111 -16.06 9.58 -12.17
C GLY A 111 -17.29 10.49 -12.04
N PRO A 112 -18.41 10.19 -12.70
CA PRO A 112 -19.60 11.05 -12.68
C PRO A 112 -20.30 11.13 -11.32
N ARG A 113 -19.88 10.34 -10.33
CA ARG A 113 -20.52 10.28 -9.01
C ARG A 113 -19.88 11.21 -7.98
N ALA A 114 -18.70 11.76 -8.26
CA ALA A 114 -18.04 12.73 -7.39
C ALA A 114 -17.44 13.86 -8.22
N ARG A 115 -17.40 15.06 -7.64
CA ARG A 115 -16.66 16.19 -8.19
C ARG A 115 -16.05 17.03 -7.08
N ALA A 116 -14.79 17.41 -7.26
CA ALA A 116 -14.13 18.36 -6.37
C ALA A 116 -14.80 19.74 -6.52
N ILE A 117 -15.03 20.42 -5.39
CA ILE A 117 -15.60 21.78 -5.33
C ILE A 117 -14.57 22.76 -4.76
N ALA A 118 -13.81 22.35 -3.76
CA ALA A 118 -12.74 23.15 -3.17
C ALA A 118 -11.63 22.25 -2.58
N PRO A 119 -10.39 22.72 -2.46
CA PRO A 119 -9.91 24.03 -2.94
C PRO A 119 -9.75 24.07 -4.48
N PRO A 120 -9.60 25.26 -5.11
CA PRO A 120 -9.50 25.39 -6.56
C PRO A 120 -8.38 24.57 -7.20
N GLU A 121 -7.27 24.37 -6.49
CA GLU A 121 -6.17 23.51 -6.94
C GLU A 121 -6.62 22.04 -7.10
N LEU A 122 -7.37 21.52 -6.13
CA LEU A 122 -7.93 20.16 -6.18
C LEU A 122 -8.93 20.02 -7.33
N VAL A 123 -9.74 21.05 -7.58
CA VAL A 123 -10.68 21.10 -8.71
C VAL A 123 -9.92 21.05 -10.04
N ALA A 124 -8.91 21.91 -10.19
CA ALA A 124 -8.11 21.99 -11.41
C ALA A 124 -7.40 20.66 -11.69
N LEU A 125 -6.78 20.05 -10.67
CA LEU A 125 -6.02 18.82 -10.82
C LEU A 125 -6.91 17.60 -11.10
N THR A 126 -8.04 17.48 -10.40
CA THR A 126 -9.05 16.43 -10.69
C THR A 126 -9.58 16.59 -12.12
N GLY A 127 -9.79 17.85 -12.55
CA GLY A 127 -10.09 18.19 -13.92
C GLY A 127 -9.00 17.67 -14.86
N GLU A 128 -7.78 18.17 -14.75
CA GLU A 128 -6.67 17.77 -15.62
C GLU A 128 -6.54 16.25 -15.79
N GLN A 129 -6.58 15.50 -14.68
CA GLN A 129 -6.53 14.03 -14.70
C GLN A 129 -7.67 13.41 -15.52
N LEU A 130 -8.92 13.85 -15.33
CA LEU A 130 -10.05 13.36 -16.10
C LEU A 130 -9.94 13.73 -17.59
N THR A 131 -9.40 14.91 -17.92
CA THR A 131 -9.17 15.32 -19.32
C THR A 131 -8.13 14.41 -19.96
N GLN A 132 -7.01 14.17 -19.28
CA GLN A 132 -5.93 13.32 -19.76
C GLN A 132 -6.40 11.87 -19.92
N ALA A 133 -7.14 11.33 -18.94
CA ALA A 133 -7.75 10.02 -19.03
C ALA A 133 -8.69 9.90 -20.25
N ALA A 134 -9.55 10.90 -20.47
CA ALA A 134 -10.45 10.93 -21.63
C ALA A 134 -9.69 11.04 -22.96
N ALA A 135 -8.61 11.82 -23.02
CA ALA A 135 -7.78 11.95 -24.20
C ALA A 135 -7.08 10.64 -24.55
N THR A 136 -6.47 9.96 -23.57
CA THR A 136 -5.82 8.66 -23.78
C THR A 136 -6.85 7.59 -24.17
N GLN A 137 -8.00 7.55 -23.50
CA GLN A 137 -9.05 6.55 -23.75
C GLN A 137 -9.72 6.69 -25.14
N ASN A 138 -9.88 7.92 -25.62
CA ASN A 138 -10.46 8.21 -26.95
C ASN A 138 -9.41 8.31 -28.06
N GLY A 139 -8.12 8.19 -27.72
CA GLY A 139 -7.02 8.24 -28.67
C GLY A 139 -6.95 7.03 -29.59
N PRO A 140 -6.05 7.06 -30.59
CA PRO A 140 -5.77 5.90 -31.43
C PRO A 140 -5.08 4.80 -30.62
N PHE A 141 -5.57 3.57 -30.77
CA PHE A 141 -4.91 2.39 -30.21
C PHE A 141 -4.10 1.71 -31.31
N PRO A 142 -2.86 1.28 -31.02
CA PRO A 142 -2.09 0.49 -31.95
C PRO A 142 -2.73 -0.88 -32.15
N ASP A 143 -2.45 -1.52 -33.28
CA ASP A 143 -2.78 -2.93 -33.47
C ASP A 143 -1.96 -3.78 -32.49
N LEU A 144 -2.65 -4.54 -31.64
CA LEU A 144 -2.05 -5.34 -30.58
C LEU A 144 -1.96 -6.81 -31.01
N GLU A 145 -0.75 -7.36 -30.97
CA GLU A 145 -0.48 -8.76 -31.28
C GLU A 145 0.24 -9.42 -30.10
N PHE A 146 -0.53 -10.12 -29.27
CA PHE A 146 0.00 -10.84 -28.11
C PHE A 146 0.75 -12.11 -28.54
N THR A 147 2.04 -11.96 -28.81
CA THR A 147 2.91 -13.05 -29.26
C THR A 147 3.56 -13.85 -28.13
N LYS A 148 3.62 -13.32 -26.90
CA LYS A 148 4.28 -13.96 -25.75
C LYS A 148 3.40 -13.96 -24.49
N ALA A 149 3.38 -15.10 -23.80
CA ALA A 149 2.85 -15.19 -22.44
C ALA A 149 3.67 -14.31 -21.50
N ALA A 150 3.01 -13.62 -20.58
CA ALA A 150 3.68 -12.80 -19.59
C ALA A 150 4.56 -13.69 -18.71
N ARG A 151 5.79 -13.23 -18.44
CA ARG A 151 6.72 -13.96 -17.59
C ARG A 151 6.21 -13.84 -16.14
N ARG A 152 5.58 -14.89 -15.61
CA ARG A 152 5.22 -14.92 -14.17
C ARG A 152 6.52 -14.75 -13.38
N PRO A 153 6.62 -13.76 -12.47
CA PRO A 153 7.79 -13.68 -11.61
C PRO A 153 7.92 -14.99 -10.85
N ALA A 154 9.13 -15.57 -10.87
CA ALA A 154 9.40 -16.78 -10.12
C ALA A 154 9.21 -16.46 -8.64
N ARG A 155 8.36 -17.23 -7.97
CA ARG A 155 8.15 -17.12 -6.53
C ARG A 155 9.52 -17.22 -5.84
N PRO A 156 9.92 -16.26 -4.98
CA PRO A 156 11.11 -16.45 -4.18
C PRO A 156 10.91 -17.71 -3.34
N LYS A 157 11.87 -18.64 -3.41
CA LYS A 157 11.81 -19.96 -2.74
C LYS A 157 11.94 -19.89 -1.22
N THR A 158 12.16 -18.70 -0.66
CA THR A 158 12.24 -18.48 0.78
C THR A 158 10.85 -18.22 1.35
N SER A 159 10.48 -19.00 2.37
CA SER A 159 9.29 -18.69 3.17
C SER A 159 9.42 -17.27 3.76
N ALA A 160 8.31 -16.54 3.87
CA ALA A 160 8.29 -15.21 4.47
C ALA A 160 8.90 -15.21 5.88
N ASP A 161 8.76 -16.32 6.61
CA ASP A 161 9.34 -16.54 7.93
C ASP A 161 10.88 -16.59 7.90
N ALA A 162 11.48 -17.21 6.88
CA ALA A 162 12.93 -17.27 6.71
C ALA A 162 13.51 -15.91 6.32
N HIS A 163 12.76 -15.13 5.53
CA HIS A 163 13.13 -13.76 5.17
C HIS A 163 13.11 -12.84 6.39
N LEU A 164 12.04 -12.87 7.20
CA LEU A 164 11.92 -12.04 8.39
C LEU A 164 13.01 -12.33 9.44
N ARG A 165 13.35 -13.61 9.65
CA ARG A 165 14.47 -13.99 10.54
C ARG A 165 15.79 -13.42 10.07
N ARG A 166 16.07 -13.58 8.78
CA ARG A 166 17.29 -13.05 8.16
C ARG A 166 17.41 -11.56 8.37
N LEU A 167 16.34 -10.78 8.17
CA LEU A 167 16.36 -9.33 8.42
C LEU A 167 16.63 -8.98 9.89
N LEU A 168 16.05 -9.72 10.83
CA LEU A 168 16.26 -9.51 12.27
C LEU A 168 17.69 -9.83 12.73
N ASP A 169 18.34 -10.79 12.07
CA ASP A 169 19.73 -11.20 12.37
C ASP A 169 20.77 -10.39 11.57
N LEU A 170 20.38 -9.81 10.42
CA LEU A 170 21.24 -9.02 9.54
C LEU A 170 21.72 -7.72 10.20
N VAL A 171 20.83 -7.00 10.89
CA VAL A 171 21.19 -5.73 11.57
C VAL A 171 22.24 -5.94 12.67
N PRO A 172 22.06 -6.87 13.65
CA PRO A 172 23.10 -7.17 14.63
C PRO A 172 24.43 -7.61 14.02
N TYR A 173 24.39 -8.47 12.99
CA TYR A 173 25.61 -8.93 12.32
C TYR A 173 26.44 -7.79 11.73
N LEU A 174 25.77 -6.86 11.04
CA LEU A 174 26.42 -5.71 10.41
C LEU A 174 26.90 -4.65 11.42
N LEU A 175 26.27 -4.56 12.60
CA LEU A 175 26.76 -3.75 13.71
C LEU A 175 28.04 -4.32 14.31
N ASP A 176 28.13 -5.65 14.44
CA ASP A 176 29.33 -6.33 14.94
C ASP A 176 30.47 -6.40 13.90
N HIS A 177 30.15 -6.21 12.61
CA HIS A 177 31.09 -6.28 11.48
C HIS A 177 30.98 -5.06 10.55
N PRO A 178 31.40 -3.86 11.00
CA PRO A 178 31.33 -2.66 10.18
C PRO A 178 32.24 -2.77 8.94
N GLY A 179 31.69 -2.51 7.75
CA GLY A 179 32.40 -2.65 6.49
C GLY A 179 32.48 -4.10 6.00
N ALA A 180 31.53 -4.95 6.39
CA ALA A 180 31.42 -6.33 5.94
C ALA A 180 31.28 -6.41 4.41
N ASP A 181 32.00 -7.34 3.79
CA ASP A 181 31.94 -7.57 2.33
C ASP A 181 30.59 -8.15 1.93
N MET A 182 30.04 -7.67 0.81
CA MET A 182 28.71 -8.03 0.34
C MET A 182 28.58 -9.52 -0.04
N ASP A 183 29.63 -10.11 -0.62
CA ASP A 183 29.62 -11.51 -1.05
C ASP A 183 29.84 -12.46 0.14
N GLU A 184 30.71 -12.09 1.07
CA GLU A 184 30.90 -12.84 2.33
C GLU A 184 29.64 -12.81 3.21
N THR A 185 28.98 -11.65 3.31
CA THR A 185 27.72 -11.49 4.05
C THR A 185 26.60 -12.32 3.40
N ALA A 186 26.50 -12.31 2.07
CA ALA A 186 25.49 -13.10 1.37
C ALA A 186 25.70 -14.61 1.61
N ALA A 187 26.95 -15.07 1.59
CA ALA A 187 27.31 -16.44 1.92
C ALA A 187 26.98 -16.80 3.37
N HIS A 188 27.23 -15.89 4.32
CA HIS A 188 26.92 -16.09 5.74
C HIS A 188 25.41 -16.35 5.98
N PHE A 189 24.55 -15.59 5.32
CA PHE A 189 23.09 -15.75 5.41
C PHE A 189 22.49 -16.77 4.42
N GLY A 190 23.34 -17.46 3.65
CA GLY A 190 22.91 -18.47 2.67
C GLY A 190 22.04 -17.90 1.55
N VAL A 191 22.23 -16.63 1.19
CA VAL A 191 21.49 -15.92 0.14
C VAL A 191 22.38 -15.49 -1.01
N THR A 192 21.78 -15.06 -2.11
CA THR A 192 22.54 -14.47 -3.22
C THR A 192 22.82 -13.00 -2.94
N ARG A 193 23.87 -12.45 -3.55
CA ARG A 193 24.19 -11.01 -3.48
C ARG A 193 22.99 -10.12 -3.84
N THR A 194 22.21 -10.51 -4.86
CA THR A 194 20.99 -9.79 -5.28
C THR A 194 19.90 -9.83 -4.22
N HIS A 195 19.72 -10.96 -3.53
CA HIS A 195 18.76 -11.05 -2.42
C HIS A 195 19.22 -10.23 -1.21
N LEU A 196 20.51 -10.27 -0.88
CA LEU A 196 21.06 -9.45 0.20
C LEU A 196 20.88 -7.95 -0.10
N ALA A 197 21.09 -7.52 -1.35
CA ALA A 197 20.83 -6.14 -1.76
C ALA A 197 19.36 -5.72 -1.50
N ALA A 198 18.40 -6.58 -1.86
CA ALA A 198 16.98 -6.32 -1.61
C ALA A 198 16.62 -6.34 -0.11
N ASP A 199 17.25 -7.20 0.68
CA ASP A 199 17.08 -7.24 2.14
C ASP A 199 17.63 -5.96 2.79
N LEU A 200 18.79 -5.50 2.35
CA LEU A 200 19.39 -4.23 2.79
C LEU A 200 18.46 -3.08 2.41
N GLU A 201 17.97 -3.00 1.16
CA GLU A 201 16.94 -2.03 0.70
C GLU A 201 15.70 -1.98 1.61
N LEU A 202 15.26 -3.12 2.11
CA LEU A 202 14.12 -3.21 3.03
C LEU A 202 14.45 -2.71 4.45
N LEU A 203 15.70 -2.84 4.90
CA LEU A 203 16.15 -2.22 6.15
C LEU A 203 16.15 -0.68 6.06
N PHE A 204 16.42 -0.08 4.90
CA PHE A 204 16.38 1.39 4.72
C PHE A 204 15.01 2.01 5.01
N VAL A 205 13.93 1.24 4.89
CA VAL A 205 12.56 1.72 5.14
C VAL A 205 12.04 1.34 6.53
N SER A 206 12.90 0.76 7.38
CA SER A 206 12.55 0.22 8.69
C SER A 206 13.25 1.01 9.81
N GLY A 207 12.47 1.67 10.67
CA GLY A 207 12.96 2.36 11.87
C GLY A 207 11.86 2.60 12.90
N PRO A 208 12.19 2.72 14.20
CA PRO A 208 11.20 2.90 15.24
C PRO A 208 10.65 4.33 15.23
N ARG A 209 9.39 4.46 14.77
CA ARG A 209 8.47 5.63 14.83
C ARG A 209 8.42 6.53 13.59
N TYR A 210 7.32 7.29 13.53
CA TYR A 210 6.92 8.27 12.51
C TYR A 210 7.87 9.49 12.33
N TYR A 211 9.17 9.35 12.60
CA TYR A 211 10.17 10.42 12.45
C TYR A 211 11.33 9.95 11.53
N PRO A 212 11.78 10.78 10.56
CA PRO A 212 12.84 10.41 9.60
C PRO A 212 14.22 10.14 10.22
N ASP A 213 14.49 10.67 11.42
CA ASP A 213 15.82 10.71 12.05
C ASP A 213 16.20 9.40 12.77
N GLY A 214 15.26 8.43 12.82
CA GLY A 214 15.43 7.13 13.47
C GLY A 214 15.57 5.95 12.52
N LEU A 215 15.79 6.20 11.21
CA LEU A 215 15.97 5.14 10.22
C LEU A 215 17.40 4.58 10.27
N ILE A 216 17.54 3.28 10.02
CA ILE A 216 18.83 2.63 9.85
C ILE A 216 19.36 3.03 8.46
N GLU A 217 20.49 3.73 8.40
CA GLU A 217 21.11 4.13 7.14
C GLU A 217 22.14 3.07 6.74
N VAL A 218 22.03 2.51 5.53
CA VAL A 218 23.05 1.60 4.99
C VAL A 218 23.80 2.32 3.87
N SER A 219 25.12 2.43 3.95
CA SER A 219 25.95 2.90 2.85
C SER A 219 26.77 1.75 2.28
N LEU A 220 26.95 1.77 0.97
CA LEU A 220 27.76 0.83 0.22
C LEU A 220 28.95 1.59 -0.36
N ASP A 221 30.15 1.20 0.01
CA ASP A 221 31.40 1.72 -0.55
C ASP A 221 32.26 0.55 -1.03
N GLU A 222 32.55 0.50 -2.33
CA GLU A 222 33.35 -0.55 -2.99
C GLU A 222 33.06 -1.98 -2.47
N ASP A 223 31.77 -2.37 -2.45
CA ASP A 223 31.24 -3.67 -1.99
C ASP A 223 31.29 -3.94 -0.47
N ARG A 224 31.57 -2.92 0.32
CA ARG A 224 31.50 -2.97 1.79
C ARG A 224 30.24 -2.32 2.32
N ILE A 225 29.60 -3.00 3.26
CA ILE A 225 28.35 -2.57 3.89
C ILE A 225 28.67 -1.81 5.18
N PHE A 226 28.26 -0.55 5.25
CA PHE A 226 28.38 0.27 6.43
C PHE A 226 27.00 0.67 6.94
N LEU A 227 26.77 0.53 8.25
CA LEU A 227 25.57 1.04 8.91
C LEU A 227 25.89 2.41 9.53
N SER A 228 25.18 3.44 9.10
CA SER A 228 25.17 4.78 9.66
C SER A 228 23.91 4.98 10.51
N ASN A 229 23.95 5.90 11.49
CA ASN A 229 22.93 6.07 12.54
C ASN A 229 22.89 4.95 13.61
N ALA A 230 23.94 4.13 13.72
CA ALA A 230 24.06 3.08 14.75
C ALA A 230 24.28 3.62 16.17
N ASP A 231 24.94 4.78 16.31
CA ASP A 231 25.21 5.39 17.63
C ASP A 231 23.93 5.89 18.32
N ASN A 232 22.89 6.25 17.56
CA ASN A 232 21.56 6.59 18.07
C ASN A 232 20.77 5.37 18.57
N LEU A 233 21.20 4.13 18.27
CA LEU A 233 20.64 2.90 18.85
C LEU A 233 21.24 2.56 20.22
N ALA A 234 22.41 3.14 20.56
CA ALA A 234 23.12 2.92 21.81
C ALA A 234 22.67 3.86 22.94
N GLU A 235 21.93 4.94 22.61
CA GLU A 235 21.35 5.82 23.62
C GLU A 235 20.25 5.10 24.43
N PRO A 236 20.19 5.29 25.77
CA PRO A 236 19.12 4.73 26.57
C PRO A 236 17.75 5.20 26.07
N LEU A 237 17.00 4.28 25.44
CA LEU A 237 15.69 4.55 24.89
C LEU A 237 14.73 5.01 26.01
N ARG A 238 14.27 6.26 25.96
CA ARG A 238 13.18 6.74 26.82
C ARG A 238 11.86 6.42 26.16
N LEU A 239 11.34 5.24 26.50
CA LEU A 239 10.00 4.82 26.10
C LEU A 239 8.99 5.25 27.15
N ASN A 240 7.87 5.81 26.71
CA ASN A 240 6.72 5.91 27.59
C ASN A 240 6.07 4.52 27.76
N LEU A 241 5.16 4.38 28.72
CA LEU A 241 4.59 3.08 29.08
C LEU A 241 3.81 2.43 27.92
N ASP A 242 3.10 3.23 27.13
CA ASP A 242 2.28 2.76 26.01
C ASP A 242 3.15 2.28 24.83
N GLU A 243 4.27 2.96 24.59
CA GLU A 243 5.27 2.57 23.59
C GLU A 243 5.97 1.27 23.99
N ALA A 244 6.35 1.15 25.26
CA ALA A 244 6.96 -0.07 25.79
C ALA A 244 6.00 -1.26 25.67
N CYS A 245 4.72 -1.07 25.99
CA CYS A 245 3.70 -2.10 25.83
C CYS A 245 3.55 -2.50 24.36
N THR A 246 3.44 -1.54 23.44
CA THR A 246 3.29 -1.80 22.00
C THR A 246 4.46 -2.61 21.43
N LEU A 247 5.69 -2.29 21.84
CA LEU A 247 6.89 -3.05 21.43
C LEU A 247 6.92 -4.45 22.03
N ILE A 248 6.53 -4.63 23.30
CA ILE A 248 6.42 -5.95 23.94
C ILE A 248 5.46 -6.84 23.13
N VAL A 249 4.34 -6.29 22.68
CA VAL A 249 3.33 -7.02 21.89
C VAL A 249 3.87 -7.44 20.53
N GLY A 250 4.47 -6.52 19.79
CA GLY A 250 5.09 -6.84 18.50
C GLY A 250 6.17 -7.92 18.65
N LEU A 251 7.02 -7.81 19.68
CA LEU A 251 8.09 -8.77 19.91
C LEU A 251 7.58 -10.15 20.39
N ASP A 252 6.47 -10.23 21.13
CA ASP A 252 5.86 -11.53 21.50
C ASP A 252 5.31 -12.25 20.27
N THR A 253 4.70 -11.53 19.32
CA THR A 253 4.24 -12.14 18.06
C THR A 253 5.40 -12.72 17.26
N LEU A 254 6.54 -12.02 17.21
CA LEU A 254 7.75 -12.49 16.55
C LEU A 254 8.31 -13.73 17.22
N ARG A 255 8.36 -13.76 18.57
CA ARG A 255 8.86 -14.93 19.34
C ARG A 255 8.09 -16.23 19.10
N ARG A 256 6.83 -16.16 18.65
CA ARG A 256 5.99 -17.33 18.36
C ARG A 256 6.27 -17.94 16.99
N LEU A 257 7.11 -17.34 16.15
CA LEU A 257 7.49 -17.89 14.85
C LEU A 257 8.40 -19.12 15.02
N PRO A 258 8.10 -20.26 14.35
CA PRO A 258 8.77 -21.53 14.60
C PRO A 258 10.22 -21.60 14.10
N GLY A 259 11.20 -21.39 14.98
CA GLY A 259 12.65 -21.47 14.70
C GLY A 259 13.40 -20.14 14.78
N LEU A 260 12.87 -19.16 15.51
CA LEU A 260 13.69 -18.08 16.10
C LEU A 260 14.46 -18.63 17.29
N ASP A 261 15.76 -18.34 17.36
CA ASP A 261 16.60 -18.71 18.50
C ASP A 261 16.16 -17.92 19.74
N PRO A 262 16.03 -18.55 20.93
CA PRO A 262 15.91 -17.86 22.22
C PRO A 262 16.93 -16.74 22.45
N GLY A 263 18.10 -16.79 21.80
CA GLY A 263 19.14 -15.75 21.84
C GLY A 263 19.00 -14.60 20.83
N SER A 264 18.00 -14.63 19.95
CA SER A 264 17.80 -13.60 18.91
C SER A 264 17.62 -12.18 19.48
N ALA A 265 17.92 -11.17 18.67
CA ALA A 265 17.74 -9.76 19.03
C ALA A 265 16.28 -9.46 19.45
N ALA A 266 15.30 -10.06 18.76
CA ALA A 266 13.88 -9.92 19.10
C ALA A 266 13.54 -10.54 20.46
N ALA A 267 14.09 -11.73 20.77
CA ALA A 267 13.83 -12.42 22.04
C ALA A 267 14.46 -11.67 23.24
N THR A 268 15.67 -11.13 23.05
CA THR A 268 16.38 -10.36 24.09
C THR A 268 15.76 -8.98 24.30
N ALA A 269 15.32 -8.30 23.23
CA ALA A 269 14.59 -7.04 23.32
C ALA A 269 13.26 -7.20 24.08
N HIS A 270 12.50 -8.27 23.79
CA HIS A 270 11.25 -8.58 24.50
C HIS A 270 11.48 -8.75 26.01
N ALA A 271 12.54 -9.49 26.39
CA ALA A 271 12.88 -9.74 27.78
C ALA A 271 13.27 -8.43 28.50
N LYS A 272 14.12 -7.60 27.89
CA LYS A 272 14.55 -6.31 28.44
C LYS A 272 13.38 -5.35 28.64
N LEU A 273 12.48 -5.25 27.66
CA LEU A 273 11.32 -4.36 27.73
C LEU A 273 10.29 -4.84 28.75
N THR A 274 9.97 -6.13 28.77
CA THR A 274 9.05 -6.70 29.77
C THR A 274 9.60 -6.54 31.19
N GLN A 275 10.91 -6.70 31.39
CA GLN A 275 11.57 -6.48 32.68
C GLN A 275 11.53 -4.99 33.08
N ALA A 276 11.78 -4.07 32.15
CA ALA A 276 11.76 -2.64 32.41
C ALA A 276 10.35 -2.09 32.68
N ALA A 277 9.32 -2.65 32.04
CA ALA A 277 7.92 -2.23 32.19
C ALA A 277 7.19 -2.85 33.41
N GLY A 278 7.77 -3.85 34.07
CA GLY A 278 7.23 -4.42 35.31
C GLY A 278 5.81 -5.02 35.16
N ASP A 279 4.94 -4.81 36.16
CA ASP A 279 3.55 -5.29 36.13
C ASP A 279 2.74 -4.70 34.98
N ALA A 280 3.05 -3.48 34.55
CA ALA A 280 2.43 -2.83 33.40
C ALA A 280 2.92 -3.41 32.07
N GLY A 281 4.11 -4.02 32.01
CA GLY A 281 4.56 -4.81 30.84
C GLY A 281 3.84 -6.16 30.72
N ARG A 282 3.57 -6.81 31.86
CA ARG A 282 2.73 -8.02 31.93
C ARG A 282 1.28 -7.73 31.57
N ALA A 283 0.74 -6.62 32.08
CA ALA A 283 -0.57 -6.11 31.67
C ALA A 283 -0.56 -5.64 30.22
N GLY A 284 0.51 -5.02 29.72
CA GLY A 284 0.71 -4.60 28.33
C GLY A 284 0.65 -5.77 27.34
N SER A 285 1.17 -6.95 27.72
CA SER A 285 1.03 -8.18 26.94
C SER A 285 -0.41 -8.75 26.95
N ALA A 286 -1.23 -8.38 27.94
CA ALA A 286 -2.65 -8.74 28.02
C ALA A 286 -3.55 -7.67 27.35
N ILE A 287 -3.18 -6.40 27.45
CA ILE A 287 -3.81 -5.20 26.86
C ILE A 287 -3.47 -5.07 25.37
N ALA A 288 -2.39 -5.72 24.91
CA ALA A 288 -2.09 -6.10 23.55
C ALA A 288 -3.29 -6.61 22.75
N ALA A 289 -4.12 -7.38 23.44
CA ALA A 289 -5.31 -8.00 22.89
C ALA A 289 -6.51 -7.04 22.90
N THR A 290 -6.34 -5.78 23.33
CA THR A 290 -7.43 -4.84 23.64
C THR A 290 -7.21 -3.42 23.07
N LEU A 291 -6.00 -3.03 22.63
CA LEU A 291 -5.69 -1.65 22.21
C LEU A 291 -5.57 -1.39 20.70
N THR A 292 -5.93 -2.35 19.83
CA THR A 292 -5.96 -2.13 18.38
C THR A 292 -7.35 -1.74 17.89
N GLU A 293 -7.87 -0.55 18.17
CA GLU A 293 -9.08 -0.03 17.49
C GLU A 293 -8.92 1.46 17.18
N GLU A 294 -9.30 1.95 15.99
CA GLU A 294 -10.72 2.11 15.65
C GLU A 294 -11.07 1.66 14.21
N ALA A 295 -12.24 1.01 14.10
CA ALA A 295 -12.93 0.43 12.94
C ALA A 295 -12.42 -0.91 12.36
N VAL A 296 -11.11 -1.13 12.21
CA VAL A 296 -10.59 -2.44 11.72
C VAL A 296 -10.42 -3.45 12.86
N GLY A 297 -10.13 -2.99 14.08
CA GLY A 297 -9.91 -3.85 15.24
C GLY A 297 -11.13 -4.66 15.65
N SER A 298 -12.28 -4.04 15.88
CA SER A 298 -13.52 -4.75 16.27
C SER A 298 -13.96 -5.74 15.21
N THR A 299 -13.77 -5.37 13.94
CA THR A 299 -14.01 -6.26 12.80
C THR A 299 -13.04 -7.45 12.83
N LEU A 300 -11.74 -7.21 13.02
CA LEU A 300 -10.72 -8.25 13.08
C LEU A 300 -10.90 -9.16 14.30
N GLU A 301 -11.24 -8.61 15.46
CA GLU A 301 -11.55 -9.36 16.68
C GLU A 301 -12.75 -10.28 16.47
N THR A 302 -13.83 -9.76 15.88
CA THR A 302 -15.02 -10.56 15.55
C THR A 302 -14.68 -11.67 14.56
N VAL A 303 -13.83 -11.40 13.56
CA VAL A 303 -13.36 -12.40 12.59
C VAL A 303 -12.46 -13.45 13.26
N GLN A 304 -11.55 -13.03 14.16
CA GLN A 304 -10.69 -13.93 14.91
C GLN A 304 -11.48 -14.81 15.89
N GLU A 305 -12.51 -14.25 16.53
CA GLU A 305 -13.45 -15.01 17.36
C GLU A 305 -14.21 -16.04 16.52
N ALA A 306 -14.70 -15.67 15.33
CA ALA A 306 -15.37 -16.61 14.43
C ALA A 306 -14.46 -17.76 13.97
N LEU A 307 -13.18 -17.44 13.69
CA LEU A 307 -12.16 -18.44 13.35
C LEU A 307 -11.84 -19.36 14.53
N ARG A 308 -11.70 -18.83 15.75
CA ARG A 308 -11.43 -19.63 16.96
C ARG A 308 -12.61 -20.53 17.32
N SER A 309 -13.82 -19.99 17.26
CA SER A 309 -15.04 -20.67 17.65
C SER A 309 -15.66 -21.50 16.51
N GLN A 310 -15.09 -21.45 15.30
CA GLN A 310 -15.55 -22.16 14.10
C GLN A 310 -17.03 -21.88 13.80
N VAL A 311 -17.40 -20.59 13.84
CA VAL A 311 -18.77 -20.11 13.64
C VAL A 311 -18.85 -19.26 12.38
N ARG A 312 -19.98 -19.33 11.68
CA ARG A 312 -20.28 -18.54 10.49
C ARG A 312 -20.43 -17.05 10.80
N LEU A 313 -20.06 -16.22 9.83
CA LEU A 313 -20.16 -14.77 9.90
C LEU A 313 -21.27 -14.24 8.99
N GLU A 314 -22.00 -13.25 9.49
CA GLU A 314 -22.79 -12.33 8.68
C GLU A 314 -22.02 -11.03 8.53
N LEU A 315 -21.84 -10.57 7.30
CA LEU A 315 -21.10 -9.36 6.99
C LEU A 315 -21.86 -8.42 6.06
N THR A 316 -21.79 -7.14 6.39
CA THR A 316 -22.26 -6.01 5.58
C THR A 316 -21.03 -5.47 4.85
N TYR A 317 -20.93 -5.78 3.56
CA TYR A 317 -19.72 -5.55 2.77
C TYR A 317 -19.92 -4.50 1.70
N LEU A 318 -19.07 -3.47 1.73
CA LEU A 318 -18.98 -2.49 0.66
C LEU A 318 -18.27 -3.12 -0.54
N VAL A 319 -18.93 -3.09 -1.69
CA VAL A 319 -18.37 -3.51 -2.97
C VAL A 319 -18.02 -2.25 -3.77
N PRO A 320 -16.76 -1.75 -3.75
CA PRO A 320 -16.44 -0.45 -4.36
C PRO A 320 -16.69 -0.42 -5.86
N THR A 321 -16.59 -1.58 -6.51
CA THR A 321 -16.77 -1.74 -7.95
C THR A 321 -18.21 -1.48 -8.39
N ARG A 322 -19.19 -1.73 -7.51
CA ARG A 322 -20.61 -1.48 -7.74
C ARG A 322 -21.16 -0.34 -6.88
N ASP A 323 -20.39 0.11 -5.90
CA ASP A 323 -20.79 1.09 -4.89
C ASP A 323 -22.11 0.71 -4.22
N GLU A 324 -22.19 -0.58 -3.90
CA GLU A 324 -23.30 -1.20 -3.22
C GLU A 324 -22.81 -1.75 -1.88
N VAL A 325 -23.68 -1.64 -0.89
CA VAL A 325 -23.53 -2.35 0.37
C VAL A 325 -24.31 -3.66 0.28
N THR A 326 -23.62 -4.77 0.48
CA THR A 326 -24.21 -6.10 0.31
C THR A 326 -24.13 -6.92 1.58
N GLN A 327 -25.20 -7.65 1.91
CA GLN A 327 -25.16 -8.62 2.99
C GLN A 327 -24.67 -9.97 2.45
N ARG A 328 -23.77 -10.60 3.21
CA ARG A 328 -23.20 -11.91 2.88
C ARG A 328 -23.12 -12.76 4.13
N THR A 329 -23.31 -14.05 3.93
CA THR A 329 -23.06 -15.08 4.93
C THR A 329 -21.84 -15.88 4.48
N VAL A 330 -20.84 -16.00 5.35
CA VAL A 330 -19.57 -16.62 4.99
C VAL A 330 -19.08 -17.57 6.08
N ASP A 331 -18.45 -18.66 5.66
CA ASP A 331 -17.77 -19.60 6.56
C ASP A 331 -16.27 -19.23 6.56
N PRO A 332 -15.74 -18.63 7.65
CA PRO A 332 -14.37 -18.13 7.68
C PRO A 332 -13.35 -19.27 7.64
N ILE A 333 -12.29 -19.09 6.83
CA ILE A 333 -11.22 -20.08 6.65
C ILE A 333 -9.93 -19.57 7.32
N ARG A 334 -9.48 -18.36 6.96
CA ARG A 334 -8.31 -17.72 7.58
C ARG A 334 -8.34 -16.20 7.42
N ALA A 335 -7.72 -15.49 8.34
CA ALA A 335 -7.44 -14.07 8.22
C ALA A 335 -5.94 -13.85 7.94
N PHE A 336 -5.59 -12.91 7.06
CA PHE A 336 -4.21 -12.61 6.70
C PHE A 336 -4.04 -11.16 6.26
N SER A 337 -2.84 -10.61 6.36
CA SER A 337 -2.50 -9.26 5.91
C SER A 337 -1.66 -9.28 4.62
N ARG A 338 -1.93 -8.34 3.71
CA ARG A 338 -1.16 -8.09 2.47
C ARG A 338 -1.25 -6.60 2.13
N HIS A 339 -0.11 -5.96 1.80
CA HIS A 339 -0.04 -4.55 1.39
C HIS A 339 -0.89 -3.63 2.30
N ASP A 340 -0.56 -3.64 3.60
CA ASP A 340 -1.19 -2.81 4.65
C ASP A 340 -2.71 -2.98 4.82
N SER A 341 -3.26 -4.08 4.32
CA SER A 341 -4.70 -4.38 4.41
C SER A 341 -4.92 -5.78 4.96
N TRP A 342 -5.92 -5.92 5.83
CA TRP A 342 -6.37 -7.22 6.33
C TRP A 342 -7.44 -7.84 5.42
N TYR A 343 -7.34 -9.14 5.22
CA TYR A 343 -8.23 -9.95 4.41
C TYR A 343 -8.75 -11.15 5.21
N LEU A 344 -10.00 -11.50 4.98
CA LEU A 344 -10.65 -12.73 5.39
C LEU A 344 -10.85 -13.60 4.15
N GLU A 345 -10.19 -14.75 4.10
CA GLU A 345 -10.55 -15.83 3.18
C GLU A 345 -11.73 -16.60 3.78
N ALA A 346 -12.83 -16.69 3.04
CA ALA A 346 -14.03 -17.38 3.51
C ALA A 346 -14.82 -18.00 2.35
N TRP A 347 -15.50 -19.11 2.63
CA TRP A 347 -16.49 -19.66 1.72
C TRP A 347 -17.74 -18.79 1.73
N CYS A 348 -18.08 -18.20 0.59
CA CYS A 348 -19.27 -17.37 0.47
C CYS A 348 -20.48 -18.21 0.04
N THR A 349 -21.53 -18.26 0.87
CA THR A 349 -22.72 -19.08 0.58
C THR A 349 -23.45 -18.61 -0.68
N SER A 350 -23.57 -17.29 -0.86
CA SER A 350 -24.23 -16.69 -2.02
C SER A 350 -23.47 -16.94 -3.33
N ALA A 351 -22.13 -16.91 -3.30
CA ALA A 351 -21.29 -17.13 -4.47
C ALA A 351 -20.90 -18.60 -4.67
N ARG A 352 -21.24 -19.48 -3.71
CA ARG A 352 -20.87 -20.91 -3.67
C ARG A 352 -19.40 -21.15 -4.03
N SER A 353 -18.52 -20.30 -3.51
CA SER A 353 -17.08 -20.31 -3.81
C SER A 353 -16.28 -19.60 -2.72
N VAL A 354 -14.99 -19.91 -2.60
CA VAL A 354 -14.06 -19.18 -1.72
C VAL A 354 -13.77 -17.80 -2.28
N ARG A 355 -13.84 -16.79 -1.42
CA ARG A 355 -13.56 -15.39 -1.74
C ARG A 355 -12.72 -14.75 -0.64
N ASN A 356 -11.94 -13.75 -1.02
CA ASN A 356 -11.21 -12.89 -0.11
C ASN A 356 -11.99 -11.59 0.13
N PHE A 357 -12.27 -11.27 1.38
CA PHE A 357 -12.98 -10.07 1.83
C PHE A 357 -12.00 -9.16 2.55
N ARG A 358 -11.89 -7.90 2.13
CA ARG A 358 -11.05 -6.94 2.87
C ARG A 358 -11.78 -6.45 4.11
N LEU A 359 -11.10 -6.45 5.26
CA LEU A 359 -11.71 -6.04 6.53
C LEU A 359 -12.06 -4.56 6.54
N ASP A 360 -11.27 -3.70 5.89
CA ASP A 360 -11.54 -2.26 5.76
C ASP A 360 -12.84 -1.93 5.00
N ARG A 361 -13.39 -2.91 4.26
CA ARG A 361 -14.66 -2.80 3.53
C ARG A 361 -15.85 -3.45 4.23
N MET A 362 -15.63 -4.05 5.41
CA MET A 362 -16.71 -4.57 6.24
C MET A 362 -17.28 -3.42 7.07
N GLN A 363 -18.46 -2.95 6.68
CA GLN A 363 -19.16 -1.92 7.45
C GLN A 363 -19.75 -2.47 8.76
N ALA A 364 -20.08 -3.76 8.77
CA ALA A 364 -20.46 -4.49 9.98
C ALA A 364 -20.13 -5.97 9.81
N VAL A 365 -19.73 -6.61 10.90
CA VAL A 365 -19.54 -8.06 10.99
C VAL A 365 -20.20 -8.57 12.26
N ARG A 366 -20.89 -9.71 12.17
CA ARG A 366 -21.56 -10.35 13.31
C ARG A 366 -21.30 -11.85 13.31
N LEU A 367 -21.03 -12.37 14.50
CA LEU A 367 -21.04 -13.80 14.78
C LEU A 367 -22.47 -14.30 14.67
N THR A 368 -22.66 -15.40 13.95
CA THR A 368 -23.93 -16.14 13.98
C THR A 368 -23.89 -17.17 15.12
N THR A 369 -24.92 -18.01 15.22
CA THR A 369 -24.89 -19.22 16.07
C THR A 369 -24.61 -20.49 15.27
N ASP A 370 -24.50 -20.38 13.94
CA ASP A 370 -24.37 -21.52 13.05
C ASP A 370 -22.91 -21.95 12.94
N PRO A 371 -22.58 -23.24 13.13
CA PRO A 371 -21.22 -23.72 12.91
C PRO A 371 -20.82 -23.61 11.43
N VAL A 372 -19.52 -23.47 11.17
CA VAL A 372 -18.98 -23.59 9.82
C VAL A 372 -19.24 -24.99 9.26
N ASP A 373 -19.58 -25.07 7.97
CA ASP A 373 -19.77 -26.36 7.30
C ASP A 373 -18.40 -26.91 6.88
N ALA A 374 -17.90 -27.88 7.65
CA ALA A 374 -16.61 -28.54 7.39
C ALA A 374 -16.54 -29.21 6.00
N GLY A 375 -17.68 -29.55 5.39
CA GLY A 375 -17.72 -30.12 4.03
C GLY A 375 -17.54 -29.09 2.91
N ARG A 376 -17.46 -27.80 3.22
CA ARG A 376 -17.30 -26.70 2.24
C ARG A 376 -15.92 -26.05 2.26
N GLN A 377 -15.02 -26.55 3.11
CA GLN A 377 -13.62 -26.12 3.11
C GLN A 377 -12.92 -26.80 1.92
N PRO A 378 -12.33 -26.06 0.97
CA PRO A 378 -11.49 -26.68 -0.04
C PRO A 378 -10.34 -27.41 0.64
N GLU A 379 -9.88 -28.52 0.05
CA GLU A 379 -8.57 -29.08 0.40
C GLU A 379 -7.54 -27.94 0.31
N ALA A 380 -6.77 -27.77 1.38
CA ALA A 380 -5.73 -26.76 1.46
C ALA A 380 -4.58 -27.13 0.51
N ASP A 381 -4.80 -26.95 -0.79
CA ASP A 381 -3.71 -26.85 -1.75
C ASP A 381 -2.90 -25.61 -1.34
N GLY A 382 -1.68 -25.85 -0.87
CA GLY A 382 -0.75 -24.92 -0.22
C GLY A 382 -0.32 -23.70 -1.06
N ASP A 383 -1.27 -22.87 -1.43
CA ASP A 383 -1.08 -21.69 -2.26
C ASP A 383 -1.33 -20.43 -1.42
N ASP A 384 -0.26 -19.93 -0.81
CA ASP A 384 -0.26 -18.81 0.13
C ASP A 384 -0.70 -17.49 -0.50
N GLY A 385 -1.98 -17.12 -0.31
CA GLY A 385 -2.40 -15.72 -0.34
C GLY A 385 -2.60 -15.10 -1.73
N VAL A 386 -3.01 -15.90 -2.72
CA VAL A 386 -3.53 -15.36 -3.99
C VAL A 386 -4.90 -14.72 -3.76
N LEU A 387 -4.96 -13.38 -3.81
CA LEU A 387 -6.19 -12.61 -3.56
C LEU A 387 -7.30 -12.85 -4.60
N PHE A 388 -6.92 -13.27 -5.80
CA PHE A 388 -7.82 -13.56 -6.92
C PHE A 388 -7.30 -14.76 -7.69
N ARG A 389 -8.08 -15.86 -7.74
CA ARG A 389 -7.83 -16.99 -8.64
C ARG A 389 -8.65 -16.77 -9.91
N PRO A 390 -8.01 -16.48 -11.06
CA PRO A 390 -8.72 -16.38 -12.32
C PRO A 390 -9.41 -17.71 -12.61
N THR A 391 -10.71 -17.67 -12.86
CA THR A 391 -11.45 -18.81 -13.37
C THR A 391 -11.56 -18.72 -14.89
N PRO A 392 -11.71 -19.86 -15.61
CA PRO A 392 -11.86 -19.86 -17.05
C PRO A 392 -13.03 -19.01 -17.58
N GLY A 393 -14.02 -18.69 -16.74
CA GLY A 393 -15.17 -17.84 -17.06
C GLY A 393 -14.96 -16.34 -16.84
N ASP A 394 -13.79 -15.91 -16.37
CA ASP A 394 -13.48 -14.48 -16.19
C ASP A 394 -13.19 -13.80 -17.54
N GLU A 395 -13.59 -12.54 -17.65
CA GLU A 395 -13.47 -11.75 -18.87
C GLU A 395 -12.02 -11.30 -19.08
N LEU A 396 -11.52 -11.43 -20.31
CA LEU A 396 -10.19 -10.98 -20.69
C LEU A 396 -10.26 -9.52 -21.15
N VAL A 397 -9.49 -8.65 -20.50
CA VAL A 397 -9.44 -7.22 -20.79
C VAL A 397 -8.03 -6.83 -21.20
N THR A 398 -7.93 -6.05 -22.26
CA THR A 398 -6.67 -5.51 -22.76
C THR A 398 -6.49 -4.06 -22.31
N LEU A 399 -5.48 -3.82 -21.49
CA LEU A 399 -5.07 -2.51 -21.02
C LEU A 399 -3.82 -2.04 -21.76
N LEU A 400 -3.78 -0.75 -22.06
CA LEU A 400 -2.62 -0.04 -22.56
C LEU A 400 -2.06 0.84 -21.43
N LEU A 401 -0.82 0.58 -21.02
CA LEU A 401 -0.20 1.15 -19.83
C LEU A 401 1.02 1.99 -20.22
N HIS A 402 1.06 3.25 -19.80
CA HIS A 402 2.25 4.09 -19.85
C HIS A 402 3.27 3.67 -18.77
N PRO A 403 4.54 4.09 -18.85
CA PRO A 403 5.58 3.74 -17.87
C PRO A 403 5.17 3.81 -16.38
N PRO A 404 4.50 4.88 -15.88
CA PRO A 404 4.11 4.96 -14.47
C PRO A 404 2.99 3.98 -14.07
N ALA A 405 2.27 3.38 -15.03
CA ALA A 405 1.17 2.44 -14.76
C ALA A 405 1.52 0.98 -15.10
N ARG A 406 2.77 0.67 -15.47
CA ARG A 406 3.19 -0.70 -15.81
C ARG A 406 2.98 -1.72 -14.68
N TRP A 407 3.05 -1.27 -13.42
CA TRP A 407 2.80 -2.09 -12.23
C TRP A 407 1.43 -2.79 -12.25
N VAL A 408 0.44 -2.25 -12.97
CA VAL A 408 -0.91 -2.84 -13.10
C VAL A 408 -0.82 -4.24 -13.72
N ALA A 409 0.06 -4.44 -14.71
CA ALA A 409 0.23 -5.75 -15.34
C ALA A 409 0.70 -6.82 -14.34
N GLU A 410 1.61 -6.45 -13.44
CA GLU A 410 2.11 -7.38 -12.41
C GLU A 410 1.08 -7.60 -11.32
N HIS A 411 0.45 -6.53 -10.83
CA HIS A 411 -0.54 -6.59 -9.75
C HIS A 411 -1.74 -7.47 -10.09
N TYR A 412 -2.21 -7.42 -11.33
CA TYR A 412 -3.33 -8.24 -11.81
C TYR A 412 -2.90 -9.52 -12.52
N ALA A 413 -1.62 -9.90 -12.40
CA ALA A 413 -1.04 -11.11 -12.99
C ALA A 413 -1.43 -11.29 -14.47
N ALA A 414 -1.08 -10.30 -15.31
CA ALA A 414 -1.36 -10.30 -16.73
C ALA A 414 -0.99 -11.64 -17.38
N GLU A 415 -1.87 -12.15 -18.25
CA GLU A 415 -1.65 -13.41 -18.97
C GLU A 415 -0.66 -13.23 -20.11
N ARG A 416 -0.76 -12.10 -20.81
CA ARG A 416 0.06 -11.76 -21.96
C ARG A 416 0.43 -10.28 -21.88
N THR A 417 1.67 -9.98 -22.26
CA THR A 417 2.17 -8.61 -22.31
C THR A 417 2.92 -8.39 -23.62
N GLN A 418 2.84 -7.16 -24.14
CA GLN A 418 3.56 -6.72 -25.32
C GLN A 418 4.12 -5.32 -25.07
N GLU A 419 5.44 -5.17 -25.19
CA GLU A 419 6.05 -3.84 -25.23
C GLU A 419 5.85 -3.21 -26.60
N LEU A 420 5.45 -1.94 -26.60
CA LEU A 420 5.23 -1.15 -27.80
C LEU A 420 6.43 -0.25 -28.08
N ALA A 421 6.63 0.10 -29.34
CA ALA A 421 7.79 0.89 -29.79
C ALA A 421 7.87 2.29 -29.16
N ASP A 422 6.75 2.82 -28.64
CA ASP A 422 6.63 4.11 -27.96
C ASP A 422 6.86 4.02 -26.44
N GLY A 423 7.24 2.87 -25.92
CA GLY A 423 7.48 2.65 -24.49
C GLY A 423 6.22 2.35 -23.67
N ARG A 424 5.04 2.24 -24.29
CA ARG A 424 3.84 1.72 -23.63
C ARG A 424 3.89 0.19 -23.52
N LEU A 425 3.12 -0.35 -22.58
CA LEU A 425 2.96 -1.78 -22.35
C LEU A 425 1.49 -2.14 -22.59
N ALA A 426 1.22 -3.01 -23.55
CA ALA A 426 -0.08 -3.65 -23.66
C ALA A 426 -0.10 -4.89 -22.75
N ALA A 427 -1.13 -5.01 -21.91
CA ALA A 427 -1.28 -6.10 -20.94
C ALA A 427 -2.70 -6.65 -21.00
N GLU A 428 -2.82 -7.97 -21.12
CA GLU A 428 -4.10 -8.66 -20.98
C GLU A 428 -4.25 -9.24 -19.59
N ILE A 429 -5.32 -8.85 -18.91
CA ILE A 429 -5.64 -9.29 -17.56
C ILE A 429 -7.00 -10.00 -17.57
N ARG A 430 -7.14 -11.03 -16.74
CA ARG A 430 -8.44 -11.64 -16.47
C ARG A 430 -9.09 -10.99 -15.26
N VAL A 431 -10.33 -10.58 -15.43
CA VAL A 431 -11.12 -9.92 -14.39
C VAL A 431 -12.48 -10.58 -14.27
N ALA A 432 -12.93 -10.82 -13.04
CA ALA A 432 -14.26 -11.41 -12.81
C ALA A 432 -15.41 -10.45 -13.14
N THR A 433 -15.17 -9.14 -13.08
CA THR A 433 -16.13 -8.08 -13.45
C THR A 433 -15.39 -6.88 -14.00
N THR A 434 -15.98 -6.17 -14.95
CA THR A 434 -15.35 -5.01 -15.62
C THR A 434 -15.77 -3.65 -15.06
N GLY A 435 -16.85 -3.57 -14.26
CA GLY A 435 -17.44 -2.30 -13.81
C GLY A 435 -16.55 -1.39 -12.94
N TRP A 436 -15.41 -1.88 -12.44
CA TRP A 436 -14.44 -1.06 -11.71
C TRP A 436 -13.37 -0.42 -12.59
N ILE A 437 -13.22 -0.90 -13.82
CA ILE A 437 -12.17 -0.49 -14.75
C ILE A 437 -12.32 0.99 -15.14
N PRO A 438 -13.53 1.53 -15.44
CA PRO A 438 -13.68 2.96 -15.70
C PRO A 438 -13.15 3.84 -14.55
N GLY A 439 -13.36 3.43 -13.30
CA GLY A 439 -12.81 4.11 -12.12
C GLY A 439 -11.28 4.02 -12.03
N LEU A 440 -10.69 2.85 -12.32
CA LEU A 440 -9.23 2.70 -12.38
C LEU A 440 -8.62 3.61 -13.45
N ILE A 441 -9.18 3.61 -14.67
CA ILE A 441 -8.68 4.45 -15.78
C ILE A 441 -8.79 5.93 -15.42
N SER A 442 -9.88 6.34 -14.77
CA SER A 442 -10.06 7.72 -14.31
C SER A 442 -9.02 8.11 -13.26
N ARG A 443 -8.75 7.23 -12.27
CA ARG A 443 -7.73 7.42 -11.23
C ARG A 443 -6.33 7.60 -11.80
N LEU A 444 -6.00 6.83 -12.84
CA LEU A 444 -4.66 6.83 -13.45
C LEU A 444 -4.40 8.04 -14.35
N GLY A 445 -5.37 8.95 -14.53
CA GLY A 445 -5.14 10.27 -15.12
C GLY A 445 -4.50 10.24 -16.52
N GLY A 446 -4.82 9.25 -17.35
CA GLY A 446 -4.24 9.11 -18.69
C GLY A 446 -3.00 8.23 -18.79
N ALA A 447 -2.48 7.72 -17.67
CA ALA A 447 -1.40 6.73 -17.68
C ALA A 447 -1.87 5.32 -18.09
N ALA A 448 -3.18 5.09 -18.22
CA ALA A 448 -3.74 3.84 -18.71
C ALA A 448 -4.98 4.09 -19.57
N ALA A 449 -5.27 3.15 -20.47
CA ALA A 449 -6.51 3.11 -21.24
C ALA A 449 -6.92 1.66 -21.54
N VAL A 450 -8.22 1.44 -21.74
CA VAL A 450 -8.76 0.15 -22.20
C VAL A 450 -8.69 0.10 -23.72
N ALA A 451 -7.93 -0.85 -24.26
CA ALA A 451 -7.86 -1.13 -25.69
C ALA A 451 -8.96 -2.10 -26.14
N GLY A 452 -9.36 -3.05 -25.27
CA GLY A 452 -10.42 -4.01 -25.56
C GLY A 452 -10.93 -4.71 -24.29
N PRO A 453 -12.15 -5.28 -24.32
CA PRO A 453 -13.08 -5.34 -25.45
C PRO A 453 -13.74 -4.00 -25.78
N GLU A 454 -14.24 -3.83 -27.01
CA GLU A 454 -14.82 -2.56 -27.51
C GLU A 454 -16.06 -2.11 -26.71
N SER A 455 -16.80 -3.03 -26.09
CA SER A 455 -17.86 -2.71 -25.14
C SER A 455 -17.34 -1.92 -23.95
N LEU A 456 -16.30 -2.44 -23.29
CA LEU A 456 -15.69 -1.82 -22.12
C LEU A 456 -14.96 -0.51 -22.47
N ARG A 457 -14.33 -0.46 -23.66
CA ARG A 457 -13.73 0.78 -24.18
C ARG A 457 -14.76 1.90 -24.29
N ARG A 458 -15.93 1.60 -24.87
CA ARG A 458 -17.05 2.56 -24.98
C ARG A 458 -17.61 2.93 -23.62
N GLU A 459 -17.75 1.97 -22.71
CA GLU A 459 -18.18 2.23 -21.32
C GLU A 459 -17.24 3.22 -20.61
N CYS A 460 -15.93 3.01 -20.68
CA CYS A 460 -14.93 3.92 -20.12
C CYS A 460 -15.03 5.32 -20.74
N SER A 461 -15.26 5.39 -22.05
CA SER A 461 -15.38 6.66 -22.78
C SER A 461 -16.63 7.45 -22.33
N VAL A 462 -17.77 6.76 -22.17
CA VAL A 462 -19.02 7.36 -21.66
C VAL A 462 -18.86 7.79 -20.20
N TRP A 463 -18.23 6.96 -19.36
CA TRP A 463 -17.96 7.27 -17.96
C TRP A 463 -17.11 8.55 -17.80
N LEU A 464 -16.01 8.64 -18.55
CA LEU A 464 -15.12 9.80 -18.53
C LEU A 464 -15.83 11.05 -19.06
N ALA A 465 -16.58 10.95 -20.17
CA ALA A 465 -17.36 12.07 -20.69
C ALA A 465 -18.40 12.59 -19.68
N ALA A 466 -19.08 11.69 -18.97
CA ALA A 466 -20.03 12.06 -17.92
C ALA A 466 -19.33 12.71 -16.71
N ALA A 467 -18.14 12.24 -16.33
CA ALA A 467 -17.33 12.86 -15.28
C ALA A 467 -16.89 14.29 -15.65
N LEU A 468 -16.46 14.48 -16.92
CA LEU A 468 -16.08 15.78 -17.46
C LEU A 468 -17.23 16.79 -17.48
N ALA A 469 -18.43 16.33 -17.83
CA ALA A 469 -19.63 17.17 -17.90
C ALA A 469 -20.07 17.69 -16.52
N ASN A 470 -19.69 17.02 -15.44
CA ASN A 470 -20.08 17.37 -14.08
C ASN A 470 -19.14 18.38 -13.40
N ARG A 471 -18.09 18.87 -14.06
CA ARG A 471 -17.15 19.83 -13.48
C ARG A 471 -17.86 21.12 -13.01
N PRO A 472 -17.45 21.70 -11.86
CA PRO A 472 -18.03 22.94 -11.33
C PRO A 472 -17.75 24.16 -12.22
#